data_AF-A0A348V3V6-F1
#
_entry.id   AF-A0A348V3V6-F1
#
_cell.length_a   1.000
_cell.length_b   1.000
_cell.length_c   1.000
_cell.angle_alpha   90.00
_cell.angle_beta   90.00
_cell.angle_gamma   90.00
#
_symmetry.space_group_name_H-M   'P 1'
#
loop_
_entity.id
_entity.type
_entity.pdbx_description
1 polymer ?
#
loop_
_entity_poly.entity_id
_entity_poly.type
_entity_poly.pdbx_seq_one_letter_code
_entity_poly.pdbx_strand_id
1 'polypeptide(L)' 'LSVMLQVSYFKLTGGKRIFRMAPLHHHFELVGWPEEKVVIRFWIIGIIFALFSLTTLKLR' A
#
# COMPACT_ATOMS: atom_id res chain seq x y z
N LEU A 1 -2.38 -0.12 -6.79
CA LEU A 1 -1.42 -1.15 -7.26
C LEU A 1 -1.60 -2.51 -6.56
N SER A 2 -1.67 -2.56 -5.23
CA SER A 2 -1.76 -3.84 -4.48
C SER A 2 -2.92 -4.75 -4.91
N VAL A 3 -4.10 -4.19 -5.20
CA VAL A 3 -5.26 -4.95 -5.69
C VAL A 3 -4.97 -5.60 -7.05
N MET A 4 -4.40 -4.83 -7.99
CA MET A 4 -4.05 -5.36 -9.32
C MET A 4 -3.01 -6.47 -9.20
N LEU A 5 -1.96 -6.29 -8.41
CA LEU A 5 -0.94 -7.32 -8.17
C LEU A 5 -1.55 -8.58 -7.53
N GLN A 6 -2.42 -8.42 -6.52
CA GLN A 6 -3.10 -9.53 -5.86
C GLN A 6 -3.96 -10.33 -6.85
N VAL A 7 -4.80 -9.65 -7.62
CA VAL A 7 -5.71 -10.30 -8.59
C VAL A 7 -4.92 -10.99 -9.70
N SER A 8 -3.92 -10.32 -10.27
CA SER A 8 -3.06 -10.91 -11.31
C SER A 8 -2.32 -12.13 -10.78
N TYR A 9 -1.73 -12.06 -9.59
CA TYR A 9 -1.01 -13.19 -9.00
C TYR A 9 -1.93 -14.37 -8.68
N PHE A 10 -3.12 -14.11 -8.13
CA PHE A 10 -4.10 -15.16 -7.83
C PHE A 10 -4.50 -15.92 -9.09
N LYS A 11 -4.73 -15.21 -10.20
CA LYS A 11 -5.05 -15.82 -11.50
C LYS A 11 -3.86 -16.63 -12.06
N LEU A 12 -2.66 -16.06 -12.04
CA LEU A 12 -1.46 -16.69 -12.62
C LEU A 12 -1.00 -17.93 -11.85
N THR A 13 -1.24 -17.97 -10.54
CA THR A 13 -0.76 -19.07 -9.66
C THR A 13 -1.84 -20.11 -9.34
N GLY A 14 -3.04 -19.98 -9.91
CA GLY A 14 -4.15 -20.89 -9.65
C GLY A 14 -4.67 -20.82 -8.21
N GLY A 15 -4.57 -19.66 -7.55
CA GLY A 15 -5.19 -19.43 -6.25
C GLY A 15 -4.24 -19.03 -5.11
N LYS A 16 -2.94 -18.89 -5.35
CA LYS A 16 -2.02 -18.37 -4.32
C LYS A 16 -2.22 -16.86 -4.15
N ARG A 17 -1.87 -16.35 -2.97
CA ARG A 17 -2.01 -14.94 -2.61
C ARG A 17 -0.64 -14.36 -2.24
N ILE A 18 -0.27 -13.20 -2.80
CA ILE A 18 0.97 -12.49 -2.40
C ILE A 18 0.78 -11.71 -1.10
N PHE A 19 -0.37 -11.07 -0.92
CA PHE A 19 -0.77 -10.43 0.31
C PHE A 19 -1.83 -11.27 1.00
N ARG A 20 -1.83 -11.29 2.35
CA ARG A 20 -2.91 -11.92 3.15
C ARG A 20 -4.30 -11.43 2.71
N MET A 21 -4.42 -10.14 2.43
CA MET A 21 -5.60 -9.50 1.83
C MET A 21 -5.16 -8.28 1.04
N ALA A 22 -5.94 -7.91 0.03
CA ALA A 22 -5.81 -6.63 -0.67
C ALA A 22 -7.10 -5.84 -0.48
N PRO A 23 -7.05 -4.49 -0.34
CA PRO A 23 -5.89 -3.61 -0.51
C PRO A 23 -4.84 -3.72 0.60
N LEU A 24 -3.71 -3.01 0.43
CA LEU A 24 -2.52 -3.24 1.26
C LEU A 24 -2.71 -2.92 2.76
N HIS A 25 -3.64 -2.02 3.13
CA HIS A 25 -3.89 -1.71 4.55
C HIS A 25 -4.46 -2.92 5.32
N HIS A 26 -5.42 -3.66 4.73
CA HIS A 26 -5.95 -4.88 5.32
C HIS A 26 -4.90 -5.99 5.48
N HIS A 27 -3.87 -6.00 4.62
CA HIS A 27 -2.74 -6.90 4.83
C HIS A 27 -2.08 -6.67 6.19
N PHE A 28 -1.87 -5.41 6.58
CA PHE A 28 -1.25 -5.06 7.85
C PHE A 28 -2.18 -5.29 9.04
N GLU A 29 -3.47 -5.05 8.90
CA GLU A 29 -4.47 -5.42 9.91
C GLU A 29 -4.46 -6.93 10.18
N LEU A 30 -4.44 -7.77 9.13
CA LEU A 30 -4.30 -9.23 9.26
C LEU A 30 -2.92 -9.70 9.73
N VAL A 31 -1.93 -8.82 9.74
CA VAL A 31 -0.63 -9.07 10.39
C VAL A 31 -0.69 -8.77 11.90
N GLY A 32 -1.78 -8.15 12.37
CA GLY A 32 -2.02 -7.82 13.77
C GLY A 32 -1.70 -6.36 14.12
N TRP A 33 -1.58 -5.47 13.13
CA TRP A 33 -1.43 -4.06 13.41
C TRP A 33 -2.79 -3.44 13.77
N PRO A 34 -2.86 -2.62 14.84
CA PRO A 34 -4.03 -1.78 15.07
C PRO A 34 -4.29 -0.86 13.88
N GLU A 35 -5.56 -0.64 13.56
CA GLU A 35 -5.97 0.21 12.43
C GLU A 35 -5.33 1.60 12.49
N GLU A 36 -5.37 2.24 13.66
CA GLU A 36 -4.76 3.56 13.88
C GLU A 36 -3.26 3.58 13.51
N LYS A 37 -2.53 2.51 13.87
CA LYS A 37 -1.11 2.36 13.54
C LYS A 37 -0.88 2.25 12.04
N VAL A 38 -1.77 1.57 11.31
CA VAL A 38 -1.70 1.47 9.85
C VAL A 38 -1.96 2.84 9.23
N VAL A 39 -3.01 3.54 9.67
CA VAL A 39 -3.38 4.87 9.16
C VAL A 39 -2.25 5.88 9.35
N ILE A 40 -1.71 6.01 10.56
CA ILE A 40 -0.63 6.97 10.86
C ILE A 40 0.62 6.68 10.01
N ARG A 41 0.99 5.41 9.83
CA ARG A 41 2.15 5.04 9.00
C ARG A 41 1.93 5.38 7.53
N PHE A 42 0.73 5.17 7.00
CA PHE A 42 0.40 5.53 5.63
C PHE A 42 0.41 7.05 5.43
N TRP A 43 -0.01 7.84 6.42
CA TRP A 43 0.10 9.30 6.38
C TRP A 43 1.55 9.77 6.35
N ILE A 44 2.43 9.20 7.18
CA ILE A 44 3.86 9.54 7.17
C ILE A 44 4.46 9.32 5.77
N ILE A 45 4.18 8.16 5.16
CA ILE A 45 4.63 7.85 3.80
C ILE A 45 4.03 8.83 2.79
N GLY A 46 2.74 9.16 2.92
CA GLY A 46 2.06 10.12 2.05
C GLY A 46 2.68 11.53 2.11
N ILE A 47 3.02 12.01 3.31
CA ILE A 47 3.69 13.31 3.49
C ILE A 47 5.08 13.30 2.87
N ILE A 48 5.85 12.21 3.05
CA ILE A 48 7.17 12.07 2.43
C ILE A 48 7.06 12.16 0.90
N PHE A 49 6.12 11.45 0.30
CA PHE A 49 5.90 11.53 -1.15
C PHE A 49 5.36 12.88 -1.60
N ALA A 50 4.53 13.55 -0.80
CA ALA A 50 4.07 14.89 -1.10
C ALA A 50 5.24 15.89 -1.14
N LEU A 51 6.11 15.87 -0.13
CA LEU A 51 7.32 16.70 -0.09
C LEU A 51 8.26 16.36 -1.26
N PHE A 52 8.48 15.08 -1.55
CA PHE A 52 9.27 14.66 -2.70
C PHE A 52 8.70 15.19 -4.02
N SER A 53 7.37 15.10 -4.20
CA SER A 53 6.69 15.66 -5.37
C SER A 53 6.94 17.17 -5.52
N LEU A 54 6.89 17.92 -4.41
CA LEU A 54 7.19 19.35 -4.43
C LEU A 54 8.62 19.65 -4.88
N THR A 55 9.60 18.80 -4.55
CA THR A 55 10.99 18.99 -5.06
C THR A 55 11.11 18.80 -6.58
N THR A 56 10.23 17.98 -7.18
CA THR A 56 10.20 17.76 -8.63
C THR A 56 9.44 18.86 -9.38
N LEU A 57 8.64 19.65 -8.67
CA LEU A 57 7.85 20.72 -9.24
C LEU A 57 8.78 21.90 -9.59
N LYS A 58 9.18 22.01 -10.85
CA LYS A 58 9.90 23.18 -11.36
C LYS A 58 8.93 24.36 -11.44
N LEU A 59 8.95 25.21 -10.42
CA LEU A 59 8.36 26.54 -10.47
C LEU A 59 9.36 27.47 -11.15
N ARG A 60 9.36 27.48 -12.49
CA ARG A 60 10.05 28.48 -13.30
C ARG A 60 9.12 28.94 -14.41
#